data_AF-A0A6P1CJP6-F1
#
_entry.id   AF-A0A6P1CJP6-F1
#
_cell.length_a   1.000
_cell.length_b   1.000
_cell.length_c   1.000
_cell.angle_alpha   90.00
_cell.angle_beta   90.00
_cell.angle_gamma   90.00
#
_symmetry.space_group_name_H-M   'P 1'
#
loop_
_entity.id
_entity.type
_entity.pdbx_description
1 polymer ?
#
loop_
_entity_poly.entity_id
_entity_poly.type
_entity_poly.pdbx_seq_one_letter_code
_entity_poly.pdbx_strand_id
1 'polypeptide(L)'
;MGRFADGRTPADRPPCQAVLGRPPLPHPPQVEDVINDELSSGKLEILAASVAAVERTGSSFKVSLRQRHRRDSREIMVEAIVVTTGPGHGAILESQDFLRDLSVAGLLQPCPTWLGIACNGKAHSISRGSEAVSNVLIAGPLAEEPLVN
;
A
#
# COMPACT_ATOMS: atom_id res chain seq x y z
N MET A 1 24.36 -24.75 -0.94
CA MET A 1 24.06 -25.03 0.48
C MET A 1 24.57 -23.85 1.30
N GLY A 2 23.72 -22.83 1.54
CA GLY A 2 24.16 -21.56 2.14
C GLY A 2 24.22 -21.67 3.67
N ARG A 3 25.38 -21.37 4.25
CA ARG A 3 25.56 -21.20 5.70
C ARG A 3 25.22 -19.74 6.05
N PHE A 4 24.52 -19.52 7.16
CA PHE A 4 24.36 -18.17 7.70
C PHE A 4 25.70 -17.67 8.27
N ALA A 5 25.84 -16.35 8.44
CA ALA A 5 27.08 -15.69 8.88
C ALA A 5 27.58 -16.16 10.27
N ASP A 6 26.74 -16.82 11.06
CA ASP A 6 27.09 -17.42 12.36
C ASP A 6 27.48 -18.91 12.28
N GLY A 7 27.60 -19.46 11.07
CA GLY A 7 28.01 -20.84 10.81
C GLY A 7 26.95 -21.91 11.04
N ARG A 8 25.75 -21.54 11.54
CA ARG A 8 24.66 -22.48 11.82
C ARG A 8 23.90 -22.87 10.55
N THR A 9 23.42 -24.10 10.52
CA THR A 9 22.53 -24.61 9.49
C THR A 9 21.07 -24.53 9.96
N PRO A 10 20.07 -24.55 9.06
CA PRO A 10 18.66 -24.55 9.43
C PRO A 10 18.27 -25.67 10.41
N ALA A 11 19.02 -26.78 10.42
CA ALA A 11 18.82 -27.91 11.33
C ALA A 11 19.28 -27.62 12.78
N ASP A 12 20.12 -26.61 13.00
CA ASP A 12 20.64 -26.25 14.32
C ASP A 12 19.70 -25.30 15.09
N ARG A 13 18.56 -24.91 14.52
CA ARG A 13 17.56 -24.12 15.24
C ARG A 13 16.77 -25.02 16.18
N PRO A 14 16.59 -24.64 17.46
CA PRO A 14 15.61 -25.31 18.29
C PRO A 14 14.25 -25.21 17.59
N PRO A 15 13.43 -26.28 17.61
CA PRO A 15 12.06 -26.20 17.10
C PRO A 15 11.37 -25.05 17.81
N CYS A 16 10.56 -24.27 17.07
CA CYS A 16 9.73 -23.22 17.66
C CYS A 16 8.88 -23.85 18.78
N GLN A 17 9.36 -23.76 20.03
CA GLN A 17 8.61 -24.24 21.17
C GLN A 17 7.50 -23.23 21.39
N ALA A 18 6.29 -23.61 21.00
CA ALA A 18 5.09 -22.94 21.47
C ALA A 18 5.14 -22.97 23.00
N VAL A 19 5.18 -21.79 23.62
CA VAL A 19 5.14 -21.64 25.08
C VAL A 19 3.73 -22.03 25.52
N LEU A 20 3.52 -23.32 25.79
CA LEU A 20 2.27 -23.86 26.33
C LEU A 20 2.10 -23.35 27.77
N GLY A 21 1.01 -22.62 28.04
CA GLY A 21 0.63 -22.23 29.40
C GLY A 21 0.56 -20.73 29.71
N ARG A 22 0.79 -19.83 28.74
CA ARG A 22 0.39 -18.42 28.93
C ARG A 22 -1.14 -18.31 28.77
N PRO A 23 -1.85 -17.61 29.67
CA PRO A 23 -3.24 -17.24 29.38
C PRO A 23 -3.27 -16.48 28.05
N PRO A 24 -4.31 -16.67 27.22
CA PRO A 24 -4.44 -15.91 26.00
C PRO A 24 -4.32 -14.42 26.35
N LEU A 25 -3.44 -13.72 25.65
CA LEU A 25 -3.40 -12.26 25.74
C LEU A 25 -4.83 -11.76 25.49
N PRO A 26 -5.33 -10.78 26.25
CA PRO A 26 -6.62 -10.18 25.95
C PRO A 26 -6.56 -9.78 24.48
N HIS A 27 -7.52 -10.27 23.71
CA HIS A 27 -7.61 -9.90 22.31
C HIS A 27 -7.69 -8.36 22.30
N PRO A 28 -6.77 -7.65 21.62
CA PRO A 28 -6.96 -6.22 21.44
C PRO A 28 -8.37 -6.01 20.89
N PRO A 29 -9.09 -4.95 21.29
CA PRO A 29 -10.44 -4.72 20.79
C PRO A 29 -10.39 -4.86 19.27
N GLN A 30 -11.33 -5.62 18.71
CA GLN A 30 -11.37 -5.77 17.27
C GLN A 30 -11.43 -4.35 16.68
N VAL A 31 -10.60 -4.07 15.68
CA VAL A 31 -10.41 -2.71 15.15
C VAL A 31 -11.75 -2.12 14.73
N GLU A 32 -12.64 -2.98 14.26
CA GLU A 32 -14.02 -2.74 13.90
C GLU A 32 -14.84 -2.15 15.06
N ASP A 33 -14.70 -2.67 16.28
CA ASP A 33 -15.45 -2.21 17.45
C ASP A 33 -15.06 -0.78 17.81
N VAL A 34 -13.76 -0.47 17.82
CA VAL A 34 -13.25 0.88 18.11
C VAL A 34 -13.73 1.88 17.06
N ILE A 35 -13.71 1.49 15.78
CA ILE A 35 -14.20 2.35 14.69
C ILE A 35 -15.69 2.66 14.89
N ASN A 36 -16.50 1.65 15.20
CA ASN A 36 -17.94 1.82 15.40
C ASN A 36 -18.27 2.70 16.61
N ASP A 37 -17.55 2.54 17.72
CA ASP A 37 -17.70 3.38 18.91
C ASP A 37 -17.35 4.85 18.63
N GLU A 38 -16.26 5.09 17.89
CA GLU A 38 -15.84 6.45 17.54
C GLU A 38 -16.76 7.10 16.49
N LEU A 39 -17.34 6.32 15.57
CA LEU A 39 -18.40 6.77 14.66
C LEU A 39 -19.67 7.15 15.42
N SER A 40 -20.13 6.30 16.35
CA SER A 40 -21.36 6.54 17.10
C SER A 40 -21.24 7.69 18.09
N SER A 41 -20.06 7.91 18.66
CA SER A 41 -19.75 9.06 19.52
C SER A 41 -19.47 10.35 18.73
N GLY A 42 -19.44 10.30 17.39
CA GLY A 42 -19.24 11.46 16.52
C GLY A 42 -17.82 12.01 16.49
N LYS A 43 -16.85 11.27 17.05
CA LYS A 43 -15.43 11.64 17.04
C LYS A 43 -14.73 11.26 15.74
N LEU A 44 -15.29 10.31 15.00
CA LEU A 44 -14.84 9.91 13.67
C LEU A 44 -15.93 10.23 12.63
N GLU A 45 -15.51 10.81 11.51
CA GLU A 45 -16.35 10.99 10.32
C GLU A 45 -15.64 10.36 9.11
N ILE A 46 -16.35 9.50 8.37
CA ILE A 46 -15.83 8.87 7.15
C ILE A 46 -16.49 9.53 5.94
N LEU A 47 -15.65 10.10 5.06
CA LEU A 47 -16.10 10.77 3.83
C LEU A 47 -15.55 10.06 2.60
N ALA A 48 -16.45 9.65 1.71
CA ALA A 48 -16.09 9.26 0.35
C ALA A 48 -15.80 10.52 -0.48
N ALA A 49 -14.57 11.03 -0.42
CA ALA A 49 -14.16 12.27 -1.08
C ALA A 49 -12.70 12.21 -1.58
N SER A 50 -12.34 13.11 -2.49
CA SER A 50 -10.96 13.40 -2.87
C SER A 50 -10.55 14.78 -2.35
N VAL A 51 -9.29 14.95 -1.95
CA VAL A 51 -8.74 16.26 -1.59
C VAL A 51 -8.54 17.09 -2.86
N ALA A 52 -9.17 18.27 -2.93
CA ALA A 52 -9.07 19.20 -4.06
C ALA A 52 -8.04 20.30 -3.81
N ALA A 53 -7.96 20.81 -2.58
CA ALA A 53 -6.98 21.82 -2.19
C ALA A 53 -6.69 21.74 -0.69
N VAL A 54 -5.49 22.17 -0.30
CA VAL A 54 -5.08 22.35 1.09
C VAL A 54 -4.35 23.68 1.21
N GLU A 55 -4.82 24.53 2.13
CA GLU A 55 -4.22 25.82 2.43
C GLU A 55 -3.87 25.88 3.92
N ARG A 56 -2.68 26.39 4.25
CA ARG A 56 -2.29 26.60 5.65
C ARG A 56 -2.82 27.96 6.12
N THR A 57 -3.61 27.94 7.20
CA THR A 57 -4.22 29.13 7.81
C THR A 57 -3.77 29.21 9.27
N GLY A 58 -2.71 29.98 9.52
CA GLY A 58 -2.12 30.08 10.87
C GLY A 58 -1.55 28.74 11.34
N SER A 59 -2.11 28.19 12.43
CA SER A 59 -1.75 26.87 12.99
C SER A 59 -2.60 25.72 12.45
N SER A 60 -3.58 25.99 11.60
CA SER A 60 -4.53 25.00 11.08
C SER A 60 -4.45 24.93 9.55
N PHE A 61 -5.20 24.00 8.98
CA PHE A 61 -5.32 23.78 7.55
C PHE A 61 -6.78 23.90 7.13
N LYS A 62 -7.03 24.68 6.07
CA LYS A 62 -8.29 24.66 5.32
C LYS A 62 -8.16 23.61 4.23
N VAL A 63 -9.02 22.59 4.27
CA VAL A 63 -9.01 21.50 3.30
C VAL A 63 -10.31 21.54 2.51
N SER A 64 -10.21 21.63 1.20
CA SER A 64 -11.34 21.53 0.29
C SER A 64 -11.46 20.10 -0.22
N LEU A 65 -12.58 19.44 0.09
CA LEU A 65 -12.89 18.07 -0.27
C LEU A 65 -13.94 18.04 -1.37
N ARG A 66 -13.71 17.27 -2.43
CA ARG A 66 -14.72 16.98 -3.45
C ARG A 66 -15.36 15.63 -3.14
N GLN A 67 -16.61 15.65 -2.71
CA GLN A 67 -17.33 14.42 -2.37
C GLN A 67 -17.73 13.64 -3.62
N ARG A 68 -17.66 12.30 -3.54
CA ARG A 68 -18.07 11.41 -4.63
C ARG A 68 -19.55 11.63 -4.95
N HIS A 69 -19.90 11.69 -6.23
CA HIS A 69 -21.27 11.91 -6.73
C HIS A 69 -21.92 13.26 -6.36
N ARG A 70 -21.17 14.20 -5.79
CA ARG A 70 -21.62 15.56 -5.49
C ARG A 70 -20.76 16.54 -6.29
N ARG A 71 -21.39 17.59 -6.84
CA ARG A 71 -20.63 18.67 -7.51
C ARG A 71 -20.01 19.64 -6.51
N ASP A 72 -20.56 19.70 -5.31
CA ASP A 72 -20.18 20.69 -4.31
C ASP A 72 -18.91 20.24 -3.56
N SER A 73 -18.03 21.20 -3.32
CA SER A 73 -16.87 21.03 -2.46
C SER A 73 -17.25 21.31 -1.01
N ARG A 74 -16.82 20.44 -0.10
CA ARG A 74 -16.92 20.67 1.35
C ARG A 74 -15.60 21.22 1.87
N GLU A 75 -15.64 22.34 2.56
CA GLU A 75 -14.49 22.86 3.29
C GLU A 75 -14.49 22.37 4.73
N ILE A 76 -13.34 21.94 5.22
CA ILE A 76 -13.11 21.59 6.62
C ILE A 76 -11.86 22.31 7.14
N MET A 77 -11.87 22.61 8.43
CA MET A 77 -10.71 23.13 9.16
C MET A 77 -10.17 22.03 10.06
N VAL A 78 -8.87 21.75 9.96
CA VAL A 78 -8.20 20.73 10.78
C VAL A 78 -6.87 21.25 11.31
N GLU A 79 -6.46 20.78 12.48
CA GLU A 79 -5.16 21.15 13.06
C GLU A 79 -4.02 20.28 12.56
N ALA A 80 -4.32 19.06 12.11
CA ALA A 80 -3.35 18.10 11.62
C ALA A 80 -3.91 17.32 10.42
N ILE A 81 -2.99 16.87 9.55
CA ILE A 81 -3.29 16.00 8.41
C ILE A 81 -2.33 14.83 8.47
N VAL A 82 -2.87 13.61 8.44
CA VAL A 82 -2.09 12.37 8.34
C VAL A 82 -2.30 11.80 6.95
N VAL A 83 -1.21 11.62 6.19
CA VAL A 83 -1.26 11.10 4.82
C VAL A 83 -1.09 9.58 4.85
N THR A 84 -2.18 8.87 4.55
CA THR A 84 -2.23 7.40 4.52
C THR A 84 -2.57 6.87 3.12
N THR A 85 -2.28 7.63 2.06
CA THR A 85 -2.63 7.33 0.66
C THR A 85 -1.86 6.17 0.02
N GLY A 86 -1.11 5.39 0.81
CA GLY A 86 -0.20 4.38 0.30
C GLY A 86 0.96 4.98 -0.52
N PRO A 87 1.80 4.13 -1.14
CA PRO A 87 2.83 4.61 -2.05
C PRO A 87 2.20 5.29 -3.27
N GLY A 88 2.91 6.23 -3.89
CA GLY A 88 2.45 6.92 -5.11
C GLY A 88 2.48 6.01 -6.33
N HIS A 89 1.60 5.01 -6.37
CA HIS A 89 1.59 3.90 -7.33
C HIS A 89 1.73 4.34 -8.79
N GLY A 90 1.07 5.43 -9.20
CA GLY A 90 1.10 5.95 -10.57
C GLY A 90 2.47 6.48 -11.03
N ALA A 91 3.35 6.86 -10.09
CA ALA A 91 4.69 7.36 -10.39
C ALA A 91 5.79 6.38 -9.92
N ILE A 92 5.44 5.13 -9.60
CA ILE A 92 6.39 4.18 -9.00
C ILE A 92 7.61 3.93 -9.90
N LEU A 93 7.40 3.83 -11.22
CA LEU A 93 8.48 3.65 -12.17
C LEU A 93 9.39 4.89 -12.28
N GLU A 94 8.90 6.07 -11.91
CA GLU A 94 9.67 7.33 -11.90
C GLU A 94 10.30 7.61 -10.53
N SER A 95 9.88 6.88 -9.48
CA SER A 95 10.29 7.12 -8.10
C SER A 95 11.78 6.82 -7.85
N GLN A 96 12.38 5.97 -8.67
CA GLN A 96 13.77 5.53 -8.56
C GLN A 96 14.39 5.36 -9.93
N ASP A 97 15.66 5.76 -10.07
CA ASP A 97 16.39 5.69 -11.34
C ASP A 97 16.43 4.27 -11.90
N PHE A 98 16.68 3.28 -11.06
CA PHE A 98 16.71 1.87 -11.47
C PHE A 98 15.38 1.37 -12.07
N LEU A 99 14.24 1.73 -11.46
CA LEU A 99 12.92 1.31 -11.97
C LEU A 99 12.61 2.00 -13.30
N ARG A 100 13.00 3.26 -13.43
CA ARG A 100 12.86 4.02 -14.66
C ARG A 100 13.70 3.39 -15.77
N ASP A 101 14.95 3.05 -15.50
CA ASP A 101 15.85 2.45 -16.47
C ASP A 101 15.35 1.07 -16.94
N LEU A 102 14.80 0.25 -16.04
CA LEU A 102 14.14 -1.00 -16.41
C LEU A 102 12.89 -0.79 -17.26
N SER A 103 12.12 0.28 -17.00
CA SER A 103 10.96 0.62 -17.84
C SER A 103 11.38 1.11 -19.22
N VAL A 104 12.43 1.95 -19.30
CA VAL A 104 13.03 2.42 -20.56
C VAL A 104 13.58 1.24 -21.36
N ALA A 105 14.20 0.26 -20.69
CA ALA A 105 14.65 -1.00 -21.29
C ALA A 105 13.49 -1.91 -21.73
N GLY A 106 12.24 -1.53 -21.46
CA GLY A 106 11.04 -2.28 -21.85
C GLY A 106 10.74 -3.49 -20.97
N LEU A 107 11.44 -3.65 -19.85
CA LEU A 107 11.29 -4.79 -18.94
C LEU A 107 10.14 -4.58 -17.94
N LEU A 108 9.82 -3.33 -17.61
CA LEU A 108 8.71 -2.96 -16.74
C LEU A 108 7.72 -2.04 -17.46
N GLN A 109 6.44 -2.17 -17.11
CA GLN A 109 5.41 -1.21 -17.50
C GLN A 109 4.41 -1.01 -16.36
N PRO A 110 3.73 0.15 -16.31
CA PRO A 110 2.67 0.35 -15.33
C PRO A 110 1.52 -0.62 -15.60
N CYS A 111 0.89 -1.10 -14.53
CA CYS A 111 -0.35 -1.86 -14.67
C CYS A 111 -1.47 -0.96 -15.24
N PRO A 112 -2.41 -1.48 -16.07
CA PRO A 112 -3.54 -0.70 -16.58
C PRO A 112 -4.39 0.03 -15.52
N THR A 113 -4.42 -0.48 -14.28
CA THR A 113 -5.12 0.16 -13.15
C THR A 113 -4.35 1.31 -12.52
N TRP A 114 -3.08 1.52 -12.91
CA TRP A 114 -2.13 2.48 -12.31
C TRP A 114 -1.87 2.28 -10.81
N LEU A 115 -2.16 1.08 -10.30
CA LEU A 115 -1.93 0.69 -8.90
C LEU A 115 -0.60 -0.05 -8.70
N GLY A 116 0.23 -0.18 -9.74
CA GLY A 116 1.49 -0.89 -9.60
C GLY A 116 2.16 -1.21 -10.93
N ILE A 117 2.91 -2.31 -10.93
CA ILE A 117 3.67 -2.80 -12.07
C ILE A 117 2.97 -4.04 -12.61
N ALA A 118 2.80 -4.11 -13.93
CA ALA A 118 2.14 -5.24 -14.57
C ALA A 118 2.98 -6.53 -14.39
N CYS A 119 2.37 -7.60 -13.89
CA CYS A 119 2.96 -8.93 -13.84
C CYS A 119 1.95 -10.04 -14.15
N ASN A 120 2.39 -11.24 -14.50
CA ASN A 120 1.48 -12.38 -14.66
C ASN A 120 1.24 -13.15 -13.35
N GLY A 121 0.39 -14.20 -13.43
CA GLY A 121 0.10 -15.18 -12.37
C GLY A 121 1.29 -15.87 -11.69
N LYS A 122 2.51 -15.66 -12.18
CA LYS A 122 3.76 -16.19 -11.63
C LYS A 122 4.69 -15.08 -11.14
N ALA A 123 4.16 -13.87 -10.98
CA ALA A 123 4.90 -12.66 -10.64
C ALA A 123 5.95 -12.21 -11.67
N HIS A 124 6.00 -12.76 -12.88
CA HIS A 124 6.91 -12.25 -13.91
C HIS A 124 6.39 -10.92 -14.44
N SER A 125 7.25 -9.90 -14.50
CA SER A 125 6.89 -8.61 -15.07
C SER A 125 6.47 -8.75 -16.55
N ILE A 126 5.54 -7.90 -16.98
CA ILE A 126 5.12 -7.83 -18.38
C ILE A 126 5.91 -6.73 -19.08
N SER A 127 6.66 -7.10 -20.12
CA SER A 127 7.39 -6.17 -20.96
C SER A 127 6.45 -5.28 -21.78
N ARG A 128 6.96 -4.16 -22.30
CA ARG A 128 6.19 -3.26 -23.19
C ARG A 128 5.56 -3.97 -24.40
N GLY A 129 6.09 -5.12 -24.81
CA GLY A 129 5.53 -5.96 -25.87
C GLY A 129 4.42 -6.92 -25.42
N SER A 130 3.93 -6.80 -24.18
CA SER A 130 2.94 -7.70 -23.57
C SER A 130 3.44 -9.13 -23.32
N GLU A 131 4.76 -9.34 -23.32
CA GLU A 131 5.39 -10.63 -23.06
C GLU A 131 5.95 -10.71 -21.64
N ALA A 132 5.88 -11.89 -21.03
CA ALA A 132 6.42 -12.12 -19.70
C ALA A 132 7.96 -12.16 -19.70
N VAL A 133 8.57 -11.39 -18.81
CA VAL A 133 10.02 -11.35 -18.61
C VAL A 133 10.38 -12.33 -17.49
N SER A 134 10.87 -13.52 -17.86
CA SER A 134 11.06 -14.66 -16.95
C SER A 134 12.14 -14.46 -15.87
N ASN A 135 13.02 -13.48 -16.03
CA ASN A 135 14.10 -13.17 -15.08
C ASN A 135 13.81 -11.93 -14.21
N VAL A 136 12.62 -11.33 -14.32
CA VAL A 136 12.22 -10.15 -13.54
C VAL A 136 10.91 -10.46 -12.82
N LEU A 137 10.99 -10.49 -11.49
CA LEU A 137 9.86 -10.81 -10.61
C LEU A 137 9.39 -9.56 -9.87
N ILE A 138 8.07 -9.37 -9.78
CA ILE A 138 7.43 -8.29 -9.02
C ILE A 138 6.79 -8.90 -7.77
N ALA A 139 7.22 -8.48 -6.60
CA ALA A 139 6.72 -9.00 -5.33
C ALA A 139 6.15 -7.87 -4.46
N GLY A 140 5.12 -8.20 -3.68
CA GLY A 140 4.50 -7.28 -2.73
C GLY A 140 3.30 -6.52 -3.30
N PRO A 141 2.82 -5.48 -2.59
CA PRO A 141 1.55 -4.83 -2.87
C PRO A 141 1.49 -4.05 -4.20
N LEU A 142 2.61 -3.93 -4.91
CA LEU A 142 2.71 -3.30 -6.22
C LEU A 142 2.61 -4.31 -7.38
N ALA A 143 2.56 -5.61 -7.07
CA ALA A 143 2.38 -6.67 -8.04
C ALA A 143 0.90 -6.69 -8.44
N GLU A 144 0.62 -6.18 -9.63
CA GLU A 144 -0.74 -6.09 -10.14
C GLU A 144 -0.86 -6.99 -11.36
N GLU A 145 -1.69 -8.03 -11.24
CA GLU A 145 -2.03 -8.90 -12.35
C GLU A 145 -3.02 -8.20 -13.27
N PRO A 146 -2.70 -7.99 -14.56
CA PRO A 146 -3.67 -7.46 -15.52
C PRO A 146 -4.88 -8.37 -15.56
N LEU A 147 -6.08 -7.79 -15.47
CA LEU A 147 -7.31 -8.52 -15.70
C LEU A 147 -7.30 -9.06 -17.13
N VAL A 148 -7.11 -10.37 -17.27
CA VAL A 148 -7.31 -11.08 -18.54
C VAL A 148 -8.82 -11.19 -18.72
N ASN A 149 -9.35 -10.50 -19.74
CA ASN A 149 -10.74 -10.63 -20.17
C ASN A 149 -10.81 -11.63 -21.32
#